data_AF-J0JFW9-F1
#
_entry.id   AF-J0JFW9-F1
#
_cell.length_a   1.000
_cell.length_b   1.000
_cell.length_c   1.000
_cell.angle_alpha   90.00
_cell.angle_beta   90.00
_cell.angle_gamma   90.00
#
_symmetry.space_group_name_H-M   'P 1'
#
loop_
_entity.id
_entity.type
_entity.pdbx_description
1 polymer ?
#
loop_
_entity_poly.entity_id
_entity_poly.type
_entity_poly.pdbx_seq_one_letter_code
_entity_poly.pdbx_strand_id
1 'polypeptide(L)'
;MFQPLLDAFIESAPIKKKITFKSPPLKIAVANWWGGAEEFKKSTLYFILSQRYTITLHQNPNEPADLVFGSPIGSARKILSYQNAKRVFYTGENESPNFNLFDYAIGFDELDFRDRYLRMPLYYASLHYKAESVNDTTAPYKIKDNSLYTLKKPTHHFKENHPHLCAVVNNESDPLKRGFASFVASNPNAPIRNAFYDALNAIEPVTGGGSVKNTLGYNVKNKSEFLSQYKFNLCFENSQGYGYVTEKIIDAYFSHTIPIYWGSPSVAKDFNPKSFVNVCDFKNFDEAIDYVRYLHTHPNAYLDMLYENPLNTLDGKAYFYQDLSFKKILDFFKTILENDTIYHDNPFIFYRDLNEPLVTIDDLRVNYDDLRVNYDDLRVNYDDLRVNYERLLQNASPLLELSQNTTFKIYRKAYQKSLPLLRAVRRWVKKLGL
;
A
#
# COMPACT_ATOMS: atom_id res chain seq x y z
N MET A 1 14.51 -13.24 5.65
CA MET A 1 15.81 -13.44 4.96
C MET A 1 15.71 -13.09 3.47
N PHE A 2 16.43 -12.08 2.93
CA PHE A 2 16.17 -11.60 1.55
C PHE A 2 16.83 -12.40 0.41
N GLN A 3 17.99 -13.02 0.63
CA GLN A 3 18.73 -13.71 -0.44
C GLN A 3 17.88 -14.76 -1.20
N PRO A 4 17.11 -15.66 -0.54
CA PRO A 4 16.25 -16.62 -1.24
C PRO A 4 15.13 -15.97 -2.08
N LEU A 5 14.62 -14.81 -1.64
CA LEU A 5 13.62 -14.04 -2.39
C LEU A 5 14.24 -13.43 -3.66
N LEU A 6 15.48 -12.92 -3.56
CA LEU A 6 16.24 -12.44 -4.71
C LEU A 6 16.55 -13.59 -5.68
N ASP A 7 17.00 -14.73 -5.18
CA ASP A 7 17.30 -15.91 -6.01
C ASP A 7 16.08 -16.36 -6.81
N ALA A 8 14.92 -16.49 -6.15
CA ALA A 8 13.66 -16.82 -6.81
C ALA A 8 13.25 -15.76 -7.84
N PHE A 9 13.47 -14.47 -7.56
CA PHE A 9 13.23 -13.39 -8.53
C PHE A 9 14.10 -13.54 -9.77
N ILE A 10 15.40 -13.79 -9.61
CA ILE A 10 16.33 -14.00 -10.72
C ILE A 10 15.93 -15.25 -11.54
N GLU A 11 15.47 -16.32 -10.89
CA GLU A 11 14.93 -17.52 -11.55
C GLU A 11 13.58 -17.31 -12.23
N SER A 12 12.82 -16.28 -11.85
CA SER A 12 11.58 -15.87 -12.52
C SER A 12 11.81 -14.94 -13.72
N ALA A 13 13.04 -14.44 -13.90
CA ALA A 13 13.47 -13.58 -15.00
C ALA A 13 14.25 -14.26 -16.16
N PRO A 14 14.19 -15.59 -16.43
CA PRO A 14 15.03 -16.21 -17.44
C PRO A 14 14.48 -15.90 -18.83
N ILE A 15 15.35 -15.36 -19.67
CA ILE A 15 15.04 -15.13 -21.08
C ILE A 15 16.02 -15.99 -21.89
N LYS A 16 15.48 -16.94 -22.66
CA LYS A 16 16.27 -17.67 -23.66
C LYS A 16 16.99 -16.65 -24.55
N LYS A 17 18.31 -16.80 -24.72
CA LYS A 17 19.14 -16.00 -25.65
C LYS A 17 18.39 -15.83 -26.98
N LYS A 18 18.31 -14.59 -27.46
CA LYS A 18 17.61 -14.24 -28.71
C LYS A 18 18.20 -15.10 -29.85
N ILE A 19 17.34 -15.85 -30.54
CA ILE A 19 17.71 -16.63 -31.74
C ILE A 19 17.76 -15.71 -32.97
N THR A 20 17.05 -14.57 -32.92
CA THR A 20 16.97 -13.59 -34.02
C THR A 20 17.75 -12.32 -33.72
N PHE A 21 18.49 -11.82 -34.72
CA PHE A 21 19.35 -10.63 -34.60
C PHE A 21 18.61 -9.29 -34.50
N LYS A 22 17.30 -9.22 -34.85
CA LYS A 22 16.47 -8.02 -34.70
C LYS A 22 15.20 -8.31 -33.90
N SER A 23 14.96 -7.48 -32.88
CA SER A 23 13.74 -7.50 -32.08
C SER A 23 12.63 -6.74 -32.82
N PRO A 24 11.40 -7.28 -32.89
CA PRO A 24 10.28 -6.61 -33.56
C PRO A 24 10.03 -5.22 -32.97
N PRO A 25 9.66 -4.22 -33.79
CA PRO A 25 9.30 -2.90 -33.30
C PRO A 25 8.01 -2.98 -32.48
N LEU A 26 7.88 -2.15 -31.45
CA LEU A 26 6.68 -1.98 -30.63
C LEU A 26 6.48 -0.49 -30.32
N LYS A 27 5.42 0.11 -30.84
CA LYS A 27 5.05 1.51 -30.61
C LYS A 27 4.10 1.60 -29.43
N ILE A 28 4.52 2.32 -28.41
CA ILE A 28 3.75 2.49 -27.17
C ILE A 28 3.43 3.97 -26.97
N ALA A 29 2.15 4.27 -26.82
CA ALA A 29 1.70 5.57 -26.34
C ALA A 29 1.53 5.56 -24.82
N VAL A 30 1.93 6.65 -24.16
CA VAL A 30 1.72 6.85 -22.71
C VAL A 30 0.86 8.08 -22.45
N ALA A 31 -0.42 7.85 -22.15
CA ALA A 31 -1.42 8.91 -22.09
C ALA A 31 -1.44 9.66 -20.74
N ASN A 32 -1.35 8.93 -19.62
CA ASN A 32 -1.50 9.46 -18.26
C ASN A 32 -0.41 8.95 -17.28
N TRP A 33 0.80 8.68 -17.77
CA TRP A 33 1.90 8.25 -16.90
C TRP A 33 2.48 9.45 -16.13
N TRP A 34 2.60 9.34 -14.81
CA TRP A 34 3.29 10.35 -14.00
C TRP A 34 4.74 10.49 -14.47
N GLY A 35 5.16 11.69 -14.87
CA GLY A 35 6.49 11.93 -15.46
C GLY A 35 6.62 11.53 -16.94
N GLY A 36 5.53 11.10 -17.60
CA GLY A 36 5.49 10.83 -19.03
C GLY A 36 6.34 9.64 -19.49
N ALA A 37 6.78 9.68 -20.75
CA ALA A 37 7.51 8.59 -21.40
C ALA A 37 8.86 8.27 -20.72
N GLU A 38 9.58 9.29 -20.23
CA GLU A 38 10.88 9.07 -19.59
C GLU A 38 10.76 8.32 -18.27
N GLU A 39 9.69 8.54 -17.51
CA GLU A 39 9.45 7.78 -16.28
C GLU A 39 8.98 6.35 -16.58
N PHE A 40 8.15 6.16 -17.61
CA PHE A 40 7.75 4.83 -18.05
C PHE A 40 8.95 3.97 -18.48
N LYS A 41 9.99 4.56 -19.11
CA LYS A 41 11.23 3.86 -19.47
C LYS A 41 11.97 3.24 -18.29
N LYS A 42 11.80 3.80 -17.08
CA LYS A 42 12.41 3.28 -15.84
C LYS A 42 11.56 2.19 -15.18
N SER A 43 10.37 1.91 -15.70
CA SER A 43 9.49 0.90 -15.12
C SER A 43 10.01 -0.51 -15.39
N THR A 44 9.75 -1.42 -14.44
CA THR A 44 9.99 -2.86 -14.63
C THR A 44 9.30 -3.41 -15.87
N LEU A 45 8.10 -2.89 -16.19
CA LEU A 45 7.35 -3.31 -17.36
C LEU A 45 8.09 -2.98 -18.66
N TYR A 46 8.59 -1.74 -18.79
CA TYR A 46 9.43 -1.36 -19.91
C TYR A 46 10.70 -2.21 -19.98
N PHE A 47 11.35 -2.44 -18.83
CA PHE A 47 12.53 -3.31 -18.75
C PHE A 47 12.25 -4.71 -19.30
N ILE A 48 11.14 -5.34 -18.92
CA ILE A 48 10.75 -6.67 -19.42
C ILE A 48 10.46 -6.65 -20.92
N LEU A 49 9.65 -5.71 -21.40
CA LEU A 49 9.27 -5.61 -22.81
C LEU A 49 10.49 -5.36 -23.72
N SER A 50 11.43 -4.52 -23.28
CA SER A 50 12.65 -4.20 -24.05
C SER A 50 13.56 -5.41 -24.26
N GLN A 51 13.38 -6.48 -23.48
CA GLN A 51 14.09 -7.73 -23.70
C GLN A 51 13.60 -8.48 -24.95
N ARG A 52 12.41 -8.15 -25.47
CA ARG A 52 11.81 -8.80 -26.64
C ARG A 52 11.52 -7.86 -27.80
N TYR A 53 11.26 -6.58 -27.53
CA TYR A 53 10.82 -5.61 -28.52
C TYR A 53 11.78 -4.41 -28.61
N THR A 54 11.85 -3.81 -29.80
CA THR A 54 12.47 -2.49 -29.99
C THR A 54 11.40 -1.44 -29.76
N ILE A 55 11.39 -0.82 -28.58
CA ILE A 55 10.28 0.04 -28.14
C ILE A 55 10.48 1.49 -28.59
N THR A 56 9.44 2.07 -29.19
CA THR A 56 9.32 3.51 -29.43
C THR A 56 8.20 4.07 -28.57
N LEU A 57 8.48 5.11 -27.79
CA LEU A 57 7.49 5.78 -26.94
C LEU A 57 7.08 7.12 -27.53
N HIS A 58 5.80 7.44 -27.47
CA HIS A 58 5.27 8.77 -27.80
C HIS A 58 4.08 9.15 -26.91
N GLN A 59 3.67 10.41 -26.99
CA GLN A 59 2.51 10.96 -26.28
C GLN A 59 1.55 11.71 -27.21
N ASN A 60 1.79 11.63 -28.52
CA ASN A 60 0.97 12.25 -29.53
C ASN A 60 -0.23 11.36 -29.88
N PRO A 61 -1.48 11.76 -29.60
CA PRO A 61 -2.67 10.99 -29.92
C PRO A 61 -2.93 10.83 -31.43
N ASN A 62 -2.28 11.66 -32.25
CA ASN A 62 -2.39 11.59 -33.71
C ASN A 62 -1.40 10.61 -34.34
N GLU A 63 -0.48 10.03 -33.55
CA GLU A 63 0.45 9.01 -34.02
C GLU A 63 -0.10 7.60 -33.74
N PRO A 64 0.05 6.66 -34.69
CA PRO A 64 -0.40 5.29 -34.49
C PRO A 64 0.44 4.58 -33.44
N ALA A 65 -0.24 3.89 -32.51
CA ALA A 65 0.37 3.10 -31.44
C ALA A 65 -0.16 1.66 -31.49
N ASP A 66 0.70 0.69 -31.18
CA ASP A 66 0.28 -0.70 -30.99
C ASP A 66 -0.44 -0.87 -29.64
N LEU A 67 0.07 -0.17 -28.61
CA LEU A 67 -0.45 -0.17 -27.25
C LEU A 67 -0.55 1.25 -26.70
N VAL A 68 -1.60 1.52 -25.93
CA VAL A 68 -1.78 2.77 -25.17
C VAL A 68 -1.84 2.44 -23.69
N PHE A 69 -0.85 2.87 -22.91
CA PHE A 69 -0.86 2.73 -21.46
C PHE A 69 -1.45 3.95 -20.76
N GLY A 70 -2.21 3.70 -19.70
CA GLY A 70 -2.65 4.74 -18.78
C GLY A 70 -3.45 4.20 -17.60
N SER A 71 -3.90 5.11 -16.75
CA SER A 71 -4.88 4.86 -15.71
C SER A 71 -5.98 5.94 -15.77
N PRO A 72 -7.15 5.70 -15.15
CA PRO A 72 -8.27 6.65 -15.15
C PRO A 72 -8.01 7.88 -14.29
N ILE A 73 -6.98 7.86 -13.42
CA ILE A 73 -6.61 9.01 -12.58
C ILE A 73 -6.20 10.18 -13.48
N GLY A 74 -7.14 11.11 -13.70
CA GLY A 74 -7.00 12.29 -14.53
C GLY A 74 -7.97 12.32 -15.73
N SER A 75 -7.51 12.89 -16.85
CA SER A 75 -8.32 13.06 -18.06
C SER A 75 -8.44 11.73 -18.81
N ALA A 76 -9.44 10.90 -18.50
CA ALA A 76 -9.84 9.76 -19.34
C ALA A 76 -9.93 10.13 -20.84
N ARG A 77 -10.26 11.40 -21.13
CA ARG A 77 -10.21 12.04 -22.45
C ARG A 77 -8.91 11.79 -23.24
N LYS A 78 -7.74 11.76 -22.59
CA LYS A 78 -6.45 11.53 -23.27
C LYS A 78 -6.24 10.08 -23.72
N ILE A 79 -6.83 9.12 -23.02
CA ILE A 79 -6.79 7.70 -23.44
C ILE A 79 -7.81 7.49 -24.55
N LEU A 80 -8.99 8.09 -24.40
CA LEU A 80 -10.06 8.05 -25.39
C LEU A 80 -9.69 8.74 -26.72
N SER A 81 -8.73 9.68 -26.72
CA SER A 81 -8.27 10.33 -27.95
C SER A 81 -7.43 9.43 -28.87
N TYR A 82 -6.87 8.33 -28.36
CA TYR A 82 -6.17 7.35 -29.20
C TYR A 82 -7.20 6.41 -29.83
N GLN A 83 -7.43 6.60 -31.13
CA GLN A 83 -8.34 5.76 -31.91
C GLN A 83 -7.64 4.48 -32.39
N ASN A 84 -8.40 3.38 -32.45
CA ASN A 84 -7.97 2.09 -33.02
C ASN A 84 -6.65 1.53 -32.45
N ALA A 85 -6.38 1.75 -31.16
CA ALA A 85 -5.25 1.17 -30.45
C ALA A 85 -5.72 0.32 -29.27
N LYS A 86 -4.97 -0.74 -28.94
CA LYS A 86 -5.25 -1.60 -27.78
C LYS A 86 -4.85 -0.86 -26.50
N ARG A 87 -5.82 -0.62 -25.62
CA ARG A 87 -5.66 0.14 -24.38
C ARG A 87 -5.33 -0.80 -23.23
N VAL A 88 -4.25 -0.50 -22.52
CA VAL A 88 -3.77 -1.30 -21.37
C VAL A 88 -3.79 -0.44 -20.11
N PHE A 89 -4.66 -0.79 -19.17
CA PHE A 89 -4.66 -0.20 -17.84
C PHE A 89 -3.44 -0.67 -17.04
N TYR A 90 -2.72 0.25 -16.42
CA TYR A 90 -1.66 -0.08 -15.46
C TYR A 90 -1.51 1.05 -14.44
N THR A 91 -1.57 0.71 -13.16
CA THR A 91 -1.47 1.68 -12.05
C THR A 91 -0.72 1.09 -10.86
N GLY A 92 -0.13 1.98 -10.05
CA GLY A 92 0.42 1.63 -8.73
C GLY A 92 -0.55 1.84 -7.57
N GLU A 93 -1.70 2.43 -7.84
CA GLU A 93 -2.73 2.72 -6.84
C GLU A 93 -3.64 1.52 -6.58
N ASN A 94 -4.33 1.52 -5.44
CA ASN A 94 -5.34 0.51 -5.11
C ASN A 94 -6.65 0.78 -5.88
N GLU A 95 -6.63 0.49 -7.18
CA GLU A 95 -7.73 0.75 -8.10
C GLU A 95 -7.95 -0.47 -9.01
N SER A 96 -9.18 -0.98 -9.04
CA SER A 96 -9.57 -2.05 -9.95
C SER A 96 -9.81 -1.50 -11.37
N PRO A 97 -9.45 -2.25 -12.43
CA PRO A 97 -9.55 -1.78 -13.81
C PRO A 97 -11.00 -1.62 -14.29
N ASN A 98 -11.24 -0.60 -15.14
CA ASN A 98 -12.49 -0.44 -15.87
C ASN A 98 -12.37 -1.04 -17.29
N PHE A 99 -12.88 -2.27 -17.46
CA PHE A 99 -12.81 -3.01 -18.73
C PHE A 99 -13.74 -2.50 -19.85
N ASN A 100 -14.61 -1.53 -19.58
CA ASN A 100 -15.36 -0.83 -20.64
C ASN A 100 -14.46 0.20 -21.34
N LEU A 101 -13.48 0.77 -20.61
CA LEU A 101 -12.54 1.76 -21.13
C LEU A 101 -11.26 1.15 -21.69
N PHE A 102 -10.81 0.04 -21.10
CA PHE A 102 -9.55 -0.62 -21.44
C PHE A 102 -9.76 -2.05 -21.95
N ASP A 103 -9.01 -2.40 -22.99
CA ASP A 103 -9.02 -3.76 -23.54
C ASP A 103 -8.39 -4.75 -22.58
N TYR A 104 -7.25 -4.34 -21.98
CA TYR A 104 -6.43 -5.16 -21.11
C TYR A 104 -6.08 -4.40 -19.83
N ALA A 105 -5.74 -5.12 -18.77
CA ALA A 105 -5.36 -4.51 -17.51
C ALA A 105 -4.25 -5.29 -16.79
N ILE A 106 -3.39 -4.53 -16.13
CA ILE A 106 -2.37 -5.01 -15.21
C ILE A 106 -2.63 -4.37 -13.85
N GLY A 107 -2.79 -5.20 -12.81
CA GLY A 107 -3.14 -4.71 -11.48
C GLY A 107 -2.82 -5.68 -10.35
N PHE A 108 -3.49 -5.46 -9.22
CA PHE A 108 -3.29 -6.17 -7.96
C PHE A 108 -4.37 -7.21 -7.66
N ASP A 109 -5.59 -6.97 -8.16
CA ASP A 109 -6.78 -7.77 -7.89
C ASP A 109 -6.52 -9.28 -8.11
N GLU A 110 -7.13 -10.08 -7.26
CA GLU A 110 -7.18 -11.54 -7.43
C GLU A 110 -8.29 -11.93 -8.41
N LEU A 111 -8.18 -11.37 -9.62
CA LEU A 111 -9.10 -11.55 -10.73
C LEU A 111 -8.49 -12.49 -11.77
N ASP A 112 -9.32 -13.36 -12.35
CA ASP A 112 -9.03 -14.02 -13.61
C ASP A 112 -10.02 -13.50 -14.66
N PHE A 113 -9.51 -12.77 -15.64
CA PHE A 113 -10.27 -12.36 -16.81
C PHE A 113 -9.60 -12.86 -18.10
N ARG A 114 -9.09 -14.10 -18.06
CA ARG A 114 -8.43 -14.79 -19.17
C ARG A 114 -7.31 -13.92 -19.75
N ASP A 115 -7.32 -13.68 -21.04
CA ASP A 115 -6.34 -12.89 -21.78
C ASP A 115 -6.45 -11.39 -21.54
N ARG A 116 -7.52 -10.90 -20.87
CA ARG A 116 -7.73 -9.46 -20.61
C ARG A 116 -7.06 -8.95 -19.33
N TYR A 117 -6.64 -9.82 -18.42
CA TYR A 117 -6.09 -9.39 -17.14
C TYR A 117 -4.81 -10.13 -16.74
N LEU A 118 -3.83 -9.36 -16.26
CA LEU A 118 -2.61 -9.88 -15.66
C LEU A 118 -2.43 -9.28 -14.27
N ARG A 119 -2.40 -10.13 -13.24
CA ARG A 119 -1.96 -9.72 -11.91
C ARG A 119 -0.44 -9.55 -11.89
N MET A 120 0.03 -8.32 -11.67
CA MET A 120 1.45 -8.01 -11.49
C MET A 120 1.58 -6.92 -10.40
N PRO A 121 1.62 -7.32 -9.12
CA PRO A 121 1.68 -6.37 -8.01
C PRO A 121 3.00 -5.60 -7.99
N LEU A 122 2.98 -4.41 -7.39
CA LEU A 122 4.17 -3.54 -7.30
C LEU A 122 5.34 -4.14 -6.53
N TYR A 123 5.13 -5.14 -5.67
CA TYR A 123 6.26 -5.83 -5.03
C TYR A 123 7.22 -6.44 -6.06
N TYR A 124 6.71 -6.89 -7.22
CA TYR A 124 7.54 -7.48 -8.27
C TYR A 124 8.39 -6.41 -8.97
N ALA A 125 7.85 -5.20 -9.11
CA ALA A 125 8.61 -4.05 -9.58
C ALA A 125 9.69 -3.63 -8.57
N SER A 126 9.37 -3.64 -7.27
CA SER A 126 10.37 -3.37 -6.22
C SER A 126 11.52 -4.38 -6.26
N LEU A 127 11.25 -5.67 -6.46
CA LEU A 127 12.29 -6.70 -6.62
C LEU A 127 13.21 -6.43 -7.81
N HIS A 128 12.67 -5.95 -8.94
CA HIS A 128 13.50 -5.50 -10.07
C HIS A 128 14.50 -4.41 -9.65
N TYR A 129 14.03 -3.38 -8.94
CA TYR A 129 14.91 -2.29 -8.51
C TYR A 129 15.92 -2.73 -7.46
N LYS A 130 15.55 -3.64 -6.54
CA LYS A 130 16.50 -4.23 -5.59
C LYS A 130 17.56 -5.05 -6.33
N ALA A 131 17.17 -5.86 -7.32
CA ALA A 131 18.09 -6.63 -8.14
C ALA A 131 19.05 -5.74 -8.95
N GLU A 132 18.59 -4.62 -9.51
CA GLU A 132 19.50 -3.65 -10.14
C GLU A 132 20.46 -3.02 -9.13
N SER A 133 19.97 -2.65 -7.94
CA SER A 133 20.80 -2.00 -6.91
C SER A 133 21.91 -2.89 -6.34
N VAL A 134 21.71 -4.21 -6.34
CA VAL A 134 22.70 -5.18 -5.82
C VAL A 134 23.59 -5.77 -6.90
N ASN A 135 23.47 -5.32 -8.16
CA ASN A 135 24.54 -5.50 -9.15
C ASN A 135 25.71 -4.55 -8.83
N ASP A 136 26.33 -4.78 -7.68
CA ASP A 136 27.39 -3.99 -7.08
C ASP A 136 28.38 -4.93 -6.39
N THR A 137 29.67 -4.70 -6.59
CA THR A 137 30.73 -5.57 -6.03
C THR A 137 30.79 -5.57 -4.49
N THR A 138 30.20 -4.57 -3.85
CA THR A 138 30.18 -4.38 -2.39
C THR A 138 28.83 -4.74 -1.77
N ALA A 139 27.83 -5.15 -2.56
CA ALA A 139 26.53 -5.55 -2.05
C ALA A 139 26.60 -6.88 -1.25
N PRO A 140 25.81 -7.00 -0.16
CA PRO A 140 25.80 -8.19 0.67
C PRO A 140 24.96 -9.31 0.02
N TYR A 141 24.03 -8.96 -0.87
CA TYR A 141 23.24 -9.91 -1.64
C TYR A 141 23.91 -10.28 -2.96
N LYS A 142 23.84 -11.55 -3.35
CA LYS A 142 24.47 -12.08 -4.55
C LYS A 142 23.45 -12.32 -5.65
N ILE A 143 23.86 -12.09 -6.89
CA ILE A 143 23.07 -12.40 -8.08
C ILE A 143 23.80 -13.52 -8.81
N LYS A 144 23.06 -14.50 -9.32
CA LYS A 144 23.63 -15.57 -10.15
C LYS A 144 24.38 -15.01 -11.36
N ASP A 145 25.60 -15.50 -11.57
CA ASP A 145 26.44 -15.12 -12.71
C ASP A 145 25.76 -15.39 -14.05
N ASN A 146 26.05 -14.53 -15.03
CA ASN A 146 25.48 -14.59 -16.39
C ASN A 146 23.94 -14.55 -16.44
N SER A 147 23.29 -14.06 -15.38
CA SER A 147 21.87 -13.73 -15.38
C SER A 147 21.62 -12.39 -16.06
N LEU A 148 20.34 -12.07 -16.31
CA LEU A 148 19.93 -10.82 -16.96
C LEU A 148 20.46 -9.57 -16.23
N TYR A 149 20.51 -9.63 -14.90
CA TYR A 149 20.87 -8.49 -14.05
C TYR A 149 22.38 -8.28 -13.91
N THR A 150 23.19 -9.30 -14.23
CA THR A 150 24.66 -9.19 -14.23
C THR A 150 25.24 -8.83 -15.60
N LEU A 151 24.40 -8.59 -16.62
CA LEU A 151 24.86 -8.19 -17.96
C LEU A 151 25.38 -6.74 -17.99
N LYS A 152 24.83 -5.88 -17.13
CA LYS A 152 25.33 -4.51 -16.95
C LYS A 152 26.59 -4.56 -16.07
N LYS A 153 27.54 -3.65 -16.32
CA LYS A 153 28.72 -3.52 -15.45
C LYS A 153 28.28 -3.21 -14.01
N PRO A 154 28.84 -3.88 -13.00
CA PRO A 154 28.47 -3.65 -11.61
C PRO A 154 28.97 -2.28 -11.12
N THR A 155 28.32 -1.74 -10.10
CA THR A 155 28.81 -0.58 -9.33
C THR A 155 29.68 -1.01 -8.14
N HIS A 156 30.16 -0.06 -7.33
CA HIS A 156 31.12 -0.31 -6.24
C HIS A 156 30.86 0.47 -4.94
N HIS A 157 29.66 1.02 -4.75
CA HIS A 157 29.37 1.97 -3.65
C HIS A 157 28.19 1.54 -2.76
N PHE A 158 27.66 0.31 -2.94
CA PHE A 158 26.54 -0.17 -2.13
C PHE A 158 26.87 -0.17 -0.63
N LYS A 159 28.03 -0.70 -0.21
CA LYS A 159 28.44 -0.77 1.19
C LYS A 159 28.66 0.60 1.82
N GLU A 160 29.15 1.58 1.06
CA GLU A 160 29.32 2.95 1.53
C GLU A 160 27.97 3.61 1.85
N ASN A 161 26.96 3.34 1.01
CA ASN A 161 25.61 3.87 1.19
C ASN A 161 24.78 3.10 2.22
N HIS A 162 25.13 1.85 2.53
CA HIS A 162 24.37 0.94 3.38
C HIS A 162 25.26 0.18 4.40
N PRO A 163 26.06 0.88 5.23
CA PRO A 163 27.04 0.24 6.08
C PRO A 163 26.40 -0.69 7.12
N HIS A 164 25.31 -0.27 7.79
CA HIS A 164 24.65 -1.10 8.79
C HIS A 164 23.92 -2.28 8.16
N LEU A 165 23.25 -2.07 7.03
CA LEU A 165 22.60 -3.15 6.30
C LEU A 165 23.60 -4.23 5.87
N CYS A 166 24.74 -3.83 5.30
CA CYS A 166 25.80 -4.77 4.96
C CYS A 166 26.31 -5.52 6.18
N ALA A 167 26.54 -4.82 7.30
CA ALA A 167 27.05 -5.43 8.51
C ALA A 167 26.10 -6.51 9.07
N VAL A 168 24.80 -6.21 9.19
CA VAL A 168 23.84 -7.19 9.75
C VAL A 168 23.63 -8.39 8.82
N VAL A 169 23.58 -8.18 7.49
CA VAL A 169 23.38 -9.28 6.53
C VAL A 169 24.61 -10.19 6.44
N ASN A 170 25.82 -9.63 6.55
CA ASN A 170 27.06 -10.40 6.56
C ASN A 170 27.37 -11.06 7.92
N ASN A 171 26.47 -10.96 8.90
CA ASN A 171 26.67 -11.42 10.29
C ASN A 171 27.85 -10.73 11.00
N GLU A 172 28.20 -9.50 10.57
CA GLU A 172 29.18 -8.62 11.23
C GLU A 172 28.52 -7.84 12.39
N SER A 173 27.19 -7.80 12.47
CA SER A 173 26.39 -7.18 13.54
C SER A 173 25.25 -8.09 13.98
N ASP A 174 24.87 -8.00 15.26
CA ASP A 174 23.82 -8.81 15.88
C ASP A 174 22.42 -8.23 15.57
N PRO A 175 21.53 -8.97 14.89
CA PRO A 175 20.20 -8.49 14.53
C PRO A 175 19.28 -8.25 15.74
N LEU A 176 19.63 -8.74 16.94
CA LEU A 176 18.91 -8.50 18.19
C LEU A 176 19.32 -7.18 18.85
N LYS A 177 20.51 -6.64 18.55
CA LYS A 177 21.05 -5.39 19.11
C LYS A 177 20.71 -4.19 18.23
N ARG A 178 19.40 -4.03 17.98
CA ARG A 178 18.84 -3.01 17.09
C ARG A 178 17.68 -2.29 17.78
N GLY A 179 17.29 -1.13 17.26
CA GLY A 179 16.11 -0.41 17.73
C GLY A 179 14.84 -1.28 17.61
N PHE A 180 13.79 -0.94 18.35
CA PHE A 180 12.56 -1.73 18.35
C PHE A 180 11.90 -1.80 16.97
N ALA A 181 11.30 -0.70 16.52
CA ALA A 181 10.56 -0.66 15.27
C ALA A 181 10.77 0.66 14.54
N SER A 182 10.86 0.60 13.21
CA SER A 182 10.85 1.76 12.33
C SER A 182 9.48 1.97 11.68
N PHE A 183 9.18 3.21 11.34
CA PHE A 183 8.02 3.59 10.56
C PHE A 183 8.39 4.66 9.52
N VAL A 184 8.14 4.40 8.24
CA VAL A 184 8.46 5.35 7.16
C VAL A 184 7.24 5.53 6.26
N ALA A 185 6.47 6.58 6.52
CA ALA A 185 5.34 6.99 5.70
C ALA A 185 5.28 8.53 5.56
N SER A 186 4.83 9.00 4.40
CA SER A 186 4.65 10.43 4.14
C SER A 186 3.22 10.81 3.73
N ASN A 187 2.38 9.82 3.38
CA ASN A 187 0.96 10.06 3.12
C ASN A 187 0.17 9.97 4.44
N PRO A 188 -0.43 11.08 4.94
CA PRO A 188 -1.20 11.07 6.18
C PRO A 188 -2.56 10.38 6.05
N ASN A 189 -3.08 10.20 4.82
CA ASN A 189 -4.41 9.67 4.54
C ASN A 189 -4.42 8.14 4.60
N ALA A 190 -4.10 7.59 5.78
CA ALA A 190 -4.09 6.16 6.07
C ALA A 190 -4.44 5.94 7.56
N PRO A 191 -5.72 6.07 7.96
CA PRO A 191 -6.11 6.13 9.37
C PRO A 191 -5.75 4.85 10.14
N ILE A 192 -5.93 3.67 9.54
CA ILE A 192 -5.60 2.38 10.15
C ILE A 192 -4.10 2.27 10.46
N ARG A 193 -3.25 2.69 9.51
CA ARG A 193 -1.79 2.75 9.68
C ARG A 193 -1.39 3.70 10.81
N ASN A 194 -1.98 4.88 10.85
CA ASN A 194 -1.65 5.90 11.84
C ASN A 194 -2.09 5.45 13.26
N ALA A 195 -3.27 4.83 13.37
CA ALA A 195 -3.79 4.31 14.63
C ALA A 195 -2.94 3.13 15.15
N PHE A 196 -2.53 2.22 14.27
CA PHE A 196 -1.64 1.12 14.67
C PHE A 196 -0.27 1.62 15.13
N TYR A 197 0.29 2.63 14.45
CA TYR A 197 1.50 3.30 14.93
C TYR A 197 1.32 3.81 16.37
N ASP A 198 0.24 4.54 16.63
CA ASP A 198 0.00 5.13 17.97
C ASP A 198 -0.16 4.05 19.04
N ALA A 199 -0.89 2.98 18.73
CA ALA A 199 -1.09 1.85 19.64
C ALA A 199 0.22 1.10 19.94
N LEU A 200 1.02 0.81 18.90
CA LEU A 200 2.31 0.14 19.08
C LEU A 200 3.31 1.03 19.83
N ASN A 201 3.37 2.32 19.49
CA ASN A 201 4.25 3.31 20.10
C ASN A 201 3.94 3.58 21.57
N ALA A 202 2.69 3.41 22.00
CA ALA A 202 2.30 3.52 23.41
C ALA A 202 2.91 2.42 24.30
N ILE A 203 3.33 1.30 23.70
CA ILE A 203 3.91 0.16 24.42
C ILE A 203 5.44 0.18 24.35
N GLU A 204 6.01 0.44 23.17
CA GLU A 204 7.46 0.54 22.95
C GLU A 204 7.72 1.56 21.83
N PRO A 205 8.64 2.54 22.01
CA PRO A 205 8.82 3.62 21.05
C PRO A 205 9.10 3.14 19.62
N VAL A 206 8.27 3.60 18.68
CA VAL A 206 8.42 3.37 17.24
C VAL A 206 9.08 4.60 16.64
N THR A 207 10.14 4.41 15.85
CA THR A 207 10.89 5.54 15.27
C THR A 207 10.34 5.91 13.89
N GLY A 208 9.79 7.11 13.78
CA GLY A 208 9.25 7.66 12.54
C GLY A 208 10.30 8.40 11.70
N GLY A 209 10.60 7.88 10.51
CA GLY A 209 11.55 8.45 9.55
C GLY A 209 10.93 9.16 8.33
N GLY A 210 9.60 9.09 8.17
CA GLY A 210 8.86 9.83 7.13
C GLY A 210 8.21 11.11 7.66
N SER A 211 7.41 11.80 6.84
CA SER A 211 6.71 13.02 7.29
C SER A 211 5.63 12.75 8.34
N VAL A 212 5.03 11.55 8.32
CA VAL A 212 3.95 11.16 9.23
C VAL A 212 4.56 10.54 10.48
N LYS A 213 4.15 11.02 11.66
CA LYS A 213 4.63 10.57 12.98
C LYS A 213 6.16 10.61 13.09
N ASN A 214 6.80 11.63 12.51
CA ASN A 214 8.25 11.79 12.54
C ASN A 214 8.78 11.93 13.97
N THR A 215 9.84 11.19 14.31
CA THR A 215 10.51 11.28 15.62
C THR A 215 11.99 11.68 15.49
N LEU A 216 12.54 11.72 14.27
CA LEU A 216 13.94 12.03 14.01
C LEU A 216 14.21 13.53 13.87
N GLY A 217 13.18 14.35 13.64
CA GLY A 217 13.30 15.75 13.28
C GLY A 217 13.61 16.00 11.79
N TYR A 218 13.77 14.95 10.99
CA TYR A 218 13.99 15.02 9.54
C TYR A 218 13.47 13.79 8.81
N ASN A 219 13.25 13.91 7.51
CA ASN A 219 12.87 12.79 6.65
C ASN A 219 14.09 12.04 6.15
N VAL A 220 14.13 10.72 6.39
CA VAL A 220 15.24 9.85 5.98
C VAL A 220 15.38 9.83 4.45
N LYS A 221 16.62 9.78 3.96
CA LYS A 221 16.91 9.70 2.52
C LYS A 221 17.12 8.27 2.06
N ASN A 222 17.95 7.52 2.79
CA ASN A 222 18.15 6.10 2.55
C ASN A 222 17.24 5.27 3.46
N LYS A 223 16.06 4.88 2.93
CA LYS A 223 15.10 4.06 3.65
C LYS A 223 15.72 2.70 4.01
N SER A 224 16.36 2.02 3.05
CA SER A 224 16.88 0.66 3.28
C SER A 224 17.89 0.61 4.43
N GLU A 225 18.81 1.58 4.48
CA GLU A 225 19.79 1.69 5.55
C GLU A 225 19.13 2.00 6.90
N PHE A 226 18.18 2.95 6.93
CA PHE A 226 17.45 3.29 8.15
C PHE A 226 16.70 2.09 8.72
N LEU A 227 15.93 1.37 7.90
CA LEU A 227 15.17 0.20 8.34
C LEU A 227 16.08 -0.91 8.92
N SER A 228 17.30 -1.04 8.40
CA SER A 228 18.23 -2.09 8.84
C SER A 228 18.66 -1.95 10.30
N GLN A 229 18.51 -0.76 10.88
CA GLN A 229 18.88 -0.42 12.26
C GLN A 229 17.80 -0.83 13.28
N TYR A 230 16.68 -1.44 12.83
CA TYR A 230 15.54 -1.81 13.66
C TYR A 230 15.17 -3.29 13.50
N LYS A 231 14.64 -3.89 14.57
CA LYS A 231 14.18 -5.29 14.59
C LYS A 231 12.93 -5.48 13.74
N PHE A 232 12.02 -4.51 13.77
CA PHE A 232 10.77 -4.53 13.02
C PHE A 232 10.61 -3.30 12.13
N ASN A 233 9.82 -3.43 11.06
CA ASN A 233 9.35 -2.31 10.27
C ASN A 233 7.82 -2.34 10.16
N LEU A 234 7.18 -1.21 10.45
CA LEU A 234 5.73 -1.05 10.29
C LEU A 234 5.38 -0.88 8.79
N CYS A 235 4.94 -1.97 8.17
CA CYS A 235 4.77 -2.14 6.71
C CYS A 235 3.30 -2.02 6.27
N PHE A 236 2.59 -1.00 6.71
CA PHE A 236 1.18 -0.83 6.37
C PHE A 236 0.99 -0.15 5.02
N GLU A 237 0.13 -0.73 4.19
CA GLU A 237 -0.41 -0.06 3.01
C GLU A 237 -1.24 1.18 3.40
N ASN A 238 -1.53 2.03 2.41
CA ASN A 238 -2.35 3.21 2.63
C ASN A 238 -3.85 2.88 2.80
N SER A 239 -4.28 1.72 2.30
CA SER A 239 -5.65 1.25 2.25
C SER A 239 -5.69 -0.28 2.18
N GLN A 240 -6.85 -0.88 2.44
CA GLN A 240 -7.03 -2.33 2.35
C GLN A 240 -7.39 -2.74 0.92
N GLY A 241 -6.84 -3.85 0.43
CA GLY A 241 -7.21 -4.43 -0.88
C GLY A 241 -6.72 -5.87 -1.04
N TYR A 242 -7.61 -6.78 -1.47
CA TYR A 242 -7.21 -8.16 -1.76
C TYR A 242 -6.22 -8.19 -2.94
N GLY A 243 -5.05 -8.77 -2.70
CA GLY A 243 -3.90 -8.72 -3.61
C GLY A 243 -3.09 -7.41 -3.64
N TYR A 244 -3.52 -6.33 -2.97
CA TYR A 244 -2.81 -5.03 -2.92
C TYR A 244 -1.57 -5.08 -2.01
N VAL A 245 -0.49 -5.66 -2.54
CA VAL A 245 0.81 -5.76 -1.87
C VAL A 245 1.86 -4.99 -2.69
N THR A 246 2.47 -3.97 -2.09
CA THR A 246 3.37 -3.07 -2.80
C THR A 246 4.85 -3.24 -2.40
N GLU A 247 5.69 -2.26 -2.71
CA GLU A 247 7.11 -2.21 -2.37
C GLU A 247 7.42 -2.31 -0.87
N LYS A 248 6.46 -1.98 0.00
CA LYS A 248 6.70 -1.79 1.45
C LYS A 248 7.22 -3.04 2.13
N ILE A 249 6.65 -4.20 1.80
CA ILE A 249 7.09 -5.49 2.38
C ILE A 249 8.46 -5.91 1.84
N ILE A 250 8.76 -5.59 0.57
CA ILE A 250 10.06 -5.85 -0.04
C ILE A 250 11.15 -5.00 0.59
N ASP A 251 10.87 -3.73 0.89
CA ASP A 251 11.82 -2.86 1.59
C ASP A 251 12.20 -3.43 2.97
N ALA A 252 11.25 -3.98 3.72
CA ALA A 252 11.53 -4.61 5.01
C ALA A 252 12.38 -5.87 4.88
N TYR A 253 12.01 -6.79 3.97
CA TYR A 253 12.81 -7.98 3.73
C TYR A 253 14.24 -7.61 3.30
N PHE A 254 14.38 -6.69 2.33
CA PHE A 254 15.67 -6.21 1.84
C PHE A 254 16.53 -5.62 2.95
N SER A 255 15.92 -4.93 3.90
CA SER A 255 16.60 -4.31 5.04
C SER A 255 16.88 -5.26 6.21
N HIS A 256 16.65 -6.56 6.05
CA HIS A 256 16.88 -7.56 7.10
C HIS A 256 16.11 -7.23 8.40
N THR A 257 14.86 -6.81 8.28
CA THR A 257 13.98 -6.46 9.40
C THR A 257 12.62 -7.14 9.24
N ILE A 258 11.96 -7.50 10.33
CA ILE A 258 10.68 -8.22 10.27
C ILE A 258 9.57 -7.26 9.84
N PRO A 259 8.83 -7.54 8.75
CA PRO A 259 7.66 -6.75 8.39
C PRO A 259 6.52 -6.97 9.40
N ILE A 260 5.96 -5.88 9.94
CA ILE A 260 4.63 -5.88 10.56
C ILE A 260 3.66 -5.36 9.51
N TYR A 261 3.00 -6.26 8.80
CA TYR A 261 2.27 -5.97 7.58
C TYR A 261 0.76 -5.91 7.79
N TRP A 262 0.13 -4.94 7.12
CA TRP A 262 -1.31 -4.84 6.96
C TRP A 262 -1.62 -4.15 5.62
N GLY A 263 -2.68 -4.57 4.94
CA GLY A 263 -3.11 -3.97 3.68
C GLY A 263 -3.86 -4.98 2.84
N SER A 264 -3.20 -6.04 2.41
CA SER A 264 -3.87 -7.16 1.75
C SER A 264 -4.26 -8.27 2.72
N PRO A 265 -5.57 -8.58 2.90
CA PRO A 265 -5.99 -9.70 3.73
C PRO A 265 -5.53 -11.07 3.21
N SER A 266 -5.10 -11.15 1.96
CA SER A 266 -4.66 -12.35 1.27
C SER A 266 -3.16 -12.41 1.00
N VAL A 267 -2.36 -11.55 1.64
CA VAL A 267 -0.89 -11.47 1.49
C VAL A 267 -0.17 -12.80 1.70
N ALA A 268 -0.74 -13.72 2.51
CA ALA A 268 -0.17 -15.05 2.75
C ALA A 268 -0.14 -15.96 1.51
N LYS A 269 -0.83 -15.57 0.43
CA LYS A 269 -0.69 -16.21 -0.90
C LYS A 269 0.60 -15.81 -1.59
N ASP A 270 1.03 -14.55 -1.42
CA ASP A 270 2.21 -13.97 -2.06
C ASP A 270 3.50 -14.24 -1.28
N PHE A 271 3.42 -14.23 0.06
CA PHE A 271 4.56 -14.40 0.96
C PHE A 271 4.27 -15.42 2.06
N ASN A 272 5.34 -16.06 2.54
CA ASN A 272 5.30 -17.03 3.63
C ASN A 272 4.80 -16.36 4.92
N PRO A 273 3.64 -16.77 5.50
CA PRO A 273 3.12 -16.15 6.71
C PRO A 273 4.01 -16.35 7.95
N LYS A 274 5.04 -17.20 7.87
CA LYS A 274 6.03 -17.37 8.95
C LYS A 274 7.17 -16.36 8.92
N SER A 275 7.34 -15.60 7.83
CA SER A 275 8.46 -14.64 7.68
C SER A 275 8.08 -13.20 8.03
N PHE A 276 6.84 -12.94 8.43
CA PHE A 276 6.35 -11.62 8.79
C PHE A 276 5.18 -11.70 9.77
N VAL A 277 4.88 -10.58 10.43
CA VAL A 277 3.67 -10.45 11.25
C VAL A 277 2.54 -9.99 10.35
N ASN A 278 1.58 -10.89 10.07
CA ASN A 278 0.36 -10.56 9.34
C ASN A 278 -0.72 -10.04 10.29
N VAL A 279 -0.95 -8.73 10.32
CA VAL A 279 -1.94 -8.13 11.24
C VAL A 279 -3.36 -8.61 10.94
N CYS A 280 -3.65 -9.05 9.70
CA CYS A 280 -4.96 -9.59 9.33
C CYS A 280 -5.27 -10.98 9.95
N ASP A 281 -4.28 -11.67 10.53
CA ASP A 281 -4.51 -12.97 11.18
C ASP A 281 -5.08 -12.83 12.61
N PHE A 282 -5.11 -11.61 13.15
CA PHE A 282 -5.55 -11.31 14.51
C PHE A 282 -6.95 -10.70 14.51
N LYS A 283 -7.69 -10.88 15.62
CA LYS A 283 -9.06 -10.33 15.74
C LYS A 283 -9.07 -8.81 15.89
N ASN A 284 -8.00 -8.24 16.45
CA ASN A 284 -7.86 -6.82 16.75
C ASN A 284 -6.37 -6.45 16.86
N PHE A 285 -6.10 -5.15 17.00
CA PHE A 285 -4.73 -4.63 17.12
C PHE A 285 -4.02 -5.09 18.39
N ASP A 286 -4.73 -5.26 19.50
CA ASP A 286 -4.11 -5.66 20.77
C ASP A 286 -3.48 -7.06 20.65
N GLU A 287 -4.20 -8.02 20.06
CA GLU A 287 -3.67 -9.36 19.79
C GLU A 287 -2.44 -9.33 18.85
N ALA A 288 -2.45 -8.48 17.83
CA ALA A 288 -1.31 -8.31 16.94
C ALA A 288 -0.10 -7.67 17.65
N ILE A 289 -0.34 -6.66 18.49
CA ILE A 289 0.70 -6.01 19.29
C ILE A 289 1.29 -6.99 20.31
N ASP A 290 0.46 -7.81 20.96
CA ASP A 290 0.92 -8.85 21.89
C ASP A 290 1.84 -9.86 21.19
N TYR A 291 1.53 -10.24 19.95
CA TYR A 291 2.42 -11.09 19.16
C TYR A 291 3.75 -10.41 18.80
N VAL A 292 3.73 -9.12 18.43
CA VAL A 292 4.96 -8.34 18.20
C VAL A 292 5.82 -8.27 19.48
N ARG A 293 5.20 -8.06 20.65
CA ARG A 293 5.88 -8.06 21.95
C ARG A 293 6.47 -9.42 22.29
N TYR A 294 5.74 -10.50 22.02
CA TYR A 294 6.22 -11.86 22.17
C TYR A 294 7.52 -12.04 21.35
N LEU A 295 7.50 -11.73 20.05
CA LEU A 295 8.70 -11.81 19.22
C LEU A 295 9.83 -10.91 19.75
N HIS A 296 9.53 -9.67 20.17
CA HIS A 296 10.55 -8.75 20.67
C HIS A 296 11.29 -9.29 21.91
N THR A 297 10.59 -9.99 22.78
CA THR A 297 11.08 -10.53 24.07
C THR A 297 11.54 -11.99 24.01
N HIS A 298 11.30 -12.69 22.90
CA HIS A 298 11.68 -14.08 22.69
C HIS A 298 12.65 -14.19 21.49
N PRO A 299 13.98 -14.05 21.72
CA PRO A 299 14.97 -13.97 20.66
C PRO A 299 14.89 -15.10 19.63
N ASN A 300 14.67 -16.35 20.07
CA ASN A 300 14.59 -17.49 19.15
C ASN A 300 13.39 -17.36 18.21
N ALA A 301 12.20 -17.03 18.73
CA ALA A 301 11.01 -16.85 17.89
C ALA A 301 11.17 -15.68 16.90
N TYR A 302 11.83 -14.61 17.32
CA TYR A 302 12.18 -13.51 16.43
C TYR A 302 13.17 -13.95 15.34
N LEU A 303 14.23 -14.68 15.69
CA LEU A 303 15.22 -15.14 14.72
C LEU A 303 14.63 -16.16 13.76
N ASP A 304 13.76 -17.05 14.22
CA ASP A 304 13.02 -18.00 13.38
C ASP A 304 12.26 -17.23 12.29
N MET A 305 11.45 -16.24 12.66
CA MET A 305 10.73 -15.40 11.68
C MET A 305 11.66 -14.58 10.78
N LEU A 306 12.73 -13.99 11.32
CA LEU A 306 13.69 -13.19 10.56
C LEU A 306 14.41 -14.04 9.49
N TYR A 307 14.70 -15.30 9.81
CA TYR A 307 15.40 -16.24 8.94
C TYR A 307 14.48 -17.15 8.13
N GLU A 308 13.17 -17.04 8.25
CA GLU A 308 12.24 -17.71 7.34
C GLU A 308 12.39 -17.20 5.89
N ASN A 309 12.11 -18.10 4.94
CA ASN A 309 12.08 -17.74 3.53
C ASN A 309 10.87 -16.83 3.28
N PRO A 310 11.02 -15.66 2.64
CA PRO A 310 9.89 -14.78 2.35
C PRO A 310 8.82 -15.39 1.44
N LEU A 311 9.18 -16.36 0.59
CA LEU A 311 8.25 -17.01 -0.32
C LEU A 311 7.72 -18.33 0.25
N ASN A 312 6.47 -18.64 -0.07
CA ASN A 312 5.92 -19.97 0.15
C ASN A 312 6.74 -21.00 -0.65
N THR A 313 6.73 -22.24 -0.18
CA THR A 313 7.41 -23.36 -0.84
C THR A 313 6.41 -24.44 -1.22
N LEU A 314 6.58 -25.02 -2.40
CA LEU A 314 5.87 -26.19 -2.89
C LEU A 314 6.91 -27.19 -3.36
N ASP A 315 6.84 -28.42 -2.86
CA ASP A 315 7.81 -29.49 -3.16
C ASP A 315 9.29 -29.06 -2.97
N GLY A 316 9.53 -28.27 -1.92
CA GLY A 316 10.88 -27.76 -1.58
C GLY A 316 11.36 -26.59 -2.44
N LYS A 317 10.54 -26.09 -3.38
CA LYS A 317 10.88 -24.96 -4.23
C LYS A 317 10.09 -23.71 -3.85
N ALA A 318 10.79 -22.59 -3.67
CA ALA A 318 10.18 -21.27 -3.49
C ALA A 318 9.49 -20.81 -4.79
N TYR A 319 8.31 -20.21 -4.67
CA TYR A 319 7.55 -19.74 -5.84
C TYR A 319 6.89 -18.37 -5.59
N PHE A 320 6.70 -17.61 -6.65
CA PHE A 320 5.80 -16.45 -6.63
C PHE A 320 4.38 -16.91 -6.91
N TYR A 321 3.41 -16.36 -6.18
CA TYR A 321 1.99 -16.67 -6.39
C TYR A 321 1.59 -16.53 -7.86
N GLN A 322 0.82 -17.52 -8.34
CA GLN A 322 0.39 -17.66 -9.74
C GLN A 322 1.55 -17.70 -10.76
N ASP A 323 2.74 -18.17 -10.37
CA ASP A 323 3.91 -18.28 -11.23
C ASP A 323 4.30 -16.96 -11.94
N LEU A 324 4.17 -15.83 -11.21
CA LEU A 324 4.56 -14.52 -11.72
C LEU A 324 6.03 -14.54 -12.16
N SER A 325 6.25 -14.24 -13.43
CA SER A 325 7.55 -14.37 -14.08
C SER A 325 7.62 -13.49 -15.32
N PHE A 326 8.83 -13.18 -15.78
CA PHE A 326 9.04 -12.45 -17.03
C PHE A 326 8.40 -13.16 -18.22
N LYS A 327 8.46 -14.51 -18.23
CA LYS A 327 7.80 -15.31 -19.26
C LYS A 327 6.28 -15.08 -19.26
N LYS A 328 5.63 -15.18 -18.10
CA LYS A 328 4.18 -14.96 -17.99
C LYS A 328 3.76 -13.56 -18.47
N ILE A 329 4.52 -12.54 -18.09
CA ILE A 329 4.29 -11.14 -18.51
C ILE A 329 4.46 -11.01 -20.03
N LEU A 330 5.53 -11.56 -20.60
CA LEU A 330 5.77 -11.50 -22.05
C LEU A 330 4.73 -12.29 -22.85
N ASP A 331 4.28 -13.45 -22.37
CA ASP A 331 3.23 -14.25 -23.01
C ASP A 331 1.88 -13.51 -23.02
N PHE A 332 1.57 -12.76 -21.96
CA PHE A 332 0.42 -11.86 -21.92
C PHE A 332 0.49 -10.80 -23.03
N PHE A 333 1.61 -10.08 -23.16
CA PHE A 333 1.77 -9.09 -24.22
C PHE A 333 1.82 -9.67 -25.63
N LYS A 334 2.39 -10.87 -25.79
CA LYS A 334 2.32 -11.59 -27.06
C LYS A 334 0.87 -11.84 -27.45
N THR A 335 0.04 -12.30 -26.51
CA THR A 335 -1.40 -12.54 -26.73
C THR A 335 -2.12 -11.24 -27.10
N ILE A 336 -1.86 -10.14 -26.39
CA ILE A 336 -2.43 -8.82 -26.71
C ILE A 336 -2.11 -8.42 -28.15
N LEU A 337 -0.84 -8.53 -28.54
CA LEU A 337 -0.37 -8.07 -29.84
C LEU A 337 -0.90 -8.93 -30.99
N GLU A 338 -1.09 -10.23 -30.77
CA GLU A 338 -1.62 -11.18 -31.76
C GLU A 338 -3.16 -11.19 -31.85
N ASN A 339 -3.87 -10.67 -30.83
CA ASN A 339 -5.33 -10.62 -30.81
C ASN A 339 -5.86 -9.27 -31.32
N ASP A 340 -6.49 -9.25 -32.50
CA ASP A 340 -7.03 -8.04 -33.14
C ASP A 340 -8.39 -7.58 -32.57
N THR A 341 -8.94 -8.30 -31.59
CA THR A 341 -10.20 -7.91 -30.94
C THR A 341 -10.01 -6.63 -30.13
N ILE A 342 -10.85 -5.64 -30.42
CA ILE A 342 -11.03 -4.45 -29.58
C ILE A 342 -12.23 -4.71 -28.67
N TYR A 343 -11.98 -4.67 -27.36
CA TYR A 343 -12.97 -4.97 -26.32
C TYR A 343 -13.59 -3.71 -25.72
N HIS A 344 -12.85 -2.61 -25.66
CA HIS A 344 -13.35 -1.36 -25.09
C HIS A 344 -14.53 -0.81 -25.91
N ASP A 345 -15.41 -0.07 -25.24
CA ASP A 345 -16.54 0.56 -25.90
C ASP A 345 -16.04 1.52 -26.98
N ASN A 346 -16.50 1.32 -28.20
CA ASN A 346 -16.18 2.22 -29.30
C ASN A 346 -17.16 3.42 -29.24
N PRO A 347 -16.72 4.62 -28.82
CA PRO A 347 -17.63 5.73 -28.54
C PRO A 347 -18.41 6.21 -29.78
N PHE A 348 -18.02 5.79 -30.99
CA PHE A 348 -18.60 6.24 -32.25
C PHE A 348 -19.93 5.61 -32.66
N ILE A 349 -20.41 4.55 -31.98
CA ILE A 349 -21.74 3.98 -32.33
C ILE A 349 -22.88 4.88 -31.81
N PHE A 350 -22.64 5.79 -30.85
CA PHE A 350 -23.66 6.73 -30.36
C PHE A 350 -23.23 8.19 -30.22
N TYR A 351 -21.94 8.54 -30.32
CA TYR A 351 -21.49 9.94 -30.26
C TYR A 351 -21.14 10.47 -31.66
N ARG A 352 -22.17 10.79 -32.43
CA ARG A 352 -22.04 11.64 -33.63
C ARG A 352 -21.87 13.13 -33.27
N ASP A 353 -21.97 13.47 -31.98
CA ASP A 353 -22.01 14.85 -31.46
C ASP A 353 -20.79 15.25 -30.64
N LEU A 354 -19.57 14.88 -31.06
CA LEU A 354 -18.35 15.53 -30.55
C LEU A 354 -18.09 16.91 -31.21
N ASN A 355 -19.00 17.38 -32.07
CA ASN A 355 -19.06 18.75 -32.57
C ASN A 355 -20.21 19.57 -31.93
N GLU A 356 -21.05 18.99 -31.08
CA GLU A 356 -21.89 19.81 -30.22
C GLU A 356 -21.04 20.26 -29.02
N PRO A 357 -21.03 21.57 -28.70
CA PRO A 357 -20.30 22.05 -27.54
C PRO A 357 -20.90 21.39 -26.30
N LEU A 358 -20.12 20.48 -25.70
CA LEU A 358 -20.29 20.08 -24.30
C LEU A 358 -20.58 21.35 -23.51
N VAL A 359 -21.75 21.39 -22.86
CA VAL A 359 -22.16 22.31 -21.78
C VAL A 359 -21.02 23.27 -21.44
N THR A 360 -21.16 24.50 -21.92
CA THR A 360 -20.06 25.46 -22.01
C THR A 360 -19.32 25.54 -20.68
N ILE A 361 -18.02 25.85 -20.70
CA ILE A 361 -17.26 26.11 -19.46
C ILE A 361 -18.02 27.11 -18.55
N ASP A 362 -18.82 27.98 -19.15
CA ASP A 362 -19.69 28.92 -18.47
C ASP A 362 -20.85 28.22 -17.72
N ASP A 363 -21.51 27.21 -18.28
CA ASP A 363 -22.54 26.43 -17.59
C ASP A 363 -21.96 25.59 -16.43
N LEU A 364 -20.74 25.07 -16.56
CA LEU A 364 -20.05 24.37 -15.47
C LEU A 364 -19.56 25.33 -14.38
N ARG A 365 -19.19 26.56 -14.74
CA ARG A 365 -18.89 27.63 -13.80
C ARG A 365 -20.15 28.08 -13.05
N VAL A 366 -21.26 28.23 -13.75
CA VAL A 366 -22.57 28.54 -13.14
C VAL A 366 -22.96 27.43 -12.17
N ASN A 367 -22.88 26.16 -12.56
CA ASN A 367 -23.16 25.05 -11.65
C ASN A 367 -22.20 25.00 -10.43
N TYR A 368 -20.91 25.36 -10.61
CA TYR A 368 -19.95 25.44 -9.51
C TYR A 368 -20.26 26.61 -8.56
N ASP A 369 -20.61 27.77 -9.11
CA ASP A 369 -20.98 28.96 -8.33
C ASP A 369 -22.30 28.71 -7.57
N ASP A 370 -23.28 28.06 -8.20
CA ASP A 370 -24.53 27.63 -7.54
C ASP A 370 -24.27 26.60 -6.44
N LEU A 371 -23.36 25.64 -6.66
CA LEU A 371 -22.97 24.68 -5.61
C LEU A 371 -22.27 25.38 -4.43
N ARG A 372 -21.46 26.40 -4.73
CA ARG A 372 -20.77 27.20 -3.72
C ARG A 372 -21.74 28.04 -2.91
N VAL A 373 -22.73 28.67 -3.54
CA VAL A 373 -23.81 29.40 -2.85
C VAL A 373 -24.60 28.44 -1.95
N ASN A 374 -24.98 27.26 -2.46
CA ASN A 374 -25.67 26.24 -1.66
C ASN A 374 -24.82 25.77 -0.47
N TYR A 375 -23.50 25.65 -0.63
CA TYR A 375 -22.59 25.28 0.47
C TYR A 375 -22.49 26.39 1.52
N ASP A 376 -22.39 27.66 1.10
CA ASP A 376 -22.35 28.81 2.01
C ASP A 376 -23.68 28.95 2.77
N ASP A 377 -24.82 28.74 2.11
CA ASP A 377 -26.15 28.70 2.76
C ASP A 377 -26.28 27.55 3.76
N LEU A 378 -25.77 26.36 3.42
CA LEU A 378 -25.76 25.21 4.33
C LEU A 378 -24.87 25.48 5.56
N ARG A 379 -23.76 26.19 5.37
CA ARG A 379 -22.86 26.61 6.46
C ARG A 379 -23.53 27.61 7.38
N VAL A 380 -24.24 28.60 6.83
CA VAL A 380 -25.03 29.57 7.63
C VAL A 380 -26.12 28.84 8.42
N ASN A 381 -26.86 27.94 7.79
CA ASN A 381 -27.86 27.11 8.47
C ASN A 381 -27.26 26.26 9.60
N TYR A 382 -26.06 25.71 9.40
CA TYR A 382 -25.34 24.96 10.43
C TYR A 382 -24.91 25.85 11.60
N ASP A 383 -24.39 27.04 11.33
CA ASP A 383 -24.01 28.00 12.37
C ASP A 383 -25.24 28.49 13.16
N ASP A 384 -26.37 28.74 12.50
CA ASP A 384 -27.65 29.06 13.15
C ASP A 384 -28.17 27.90 14.00
N LEU A 385 -28.06 26.66 13.52
CA LEU A 385 -28.43 25.48 14.30
C LEU A 385 -27.52 25.31 15.53
N ARG A 386 -26.22 25.60 15.40
CA ARG A 386 -25.27 25.59 16.52
C ARG A 386 -25.64 26.65 17.56
N VAL A 387 -25.97 27.87 17.14
CA VAL A 387 -26.41 28.95 18.05
C VAL A 387 -27.72 28.59 18.74
N ASN A 388 -28.68 28.01 18.01
CA ASN A 388 -29.93 27.53 18.59
C ASN A 388 -29.69 26.39 19.60
N TYR A 389 -28.79 25.46 19.30
CA TYR A 389 -28.39 24.39 20.21
C TYR A 389 -27.75 24.95 21.48
N GLU A 390 -26.80 25.89 21.37
CA GLU A 390 -26.17 26.54 22.52
C GLU A 390 -27.19 27.30 23.38
N ARG A 391 -28.12 28.04 22.76
CA ARG A 391 -29.20 28.74 23.47
C ARG A 391 -30.15 27.77 24.19
N LEU A 392 -30.46 26.64 23.57
CA LEU A 392 -31.30 25.60 24.17
C LEU A 392 -30.57 24.92 25.34
N LEU A 393 -29.26 24.68 25.20
CA LEU A 393 -28.40 24.15 26.27
C LEU A 393 -28.33 25.12 27.46
N GLN A 394 -28.23 26.43 27.18
CA GLN A 394 -28.17 27.49 28.20
C GLN A 394 -29.51 27.62 28.96
N ASN A 395 -30.64 27.46 28.26
CA ASN A 395 -31.98 27.46 28.87
C ASN A 395 -32.32 26.16 29.61
N ALA A 396 -31.81 25.02 29.12
CA ALA A 396 -32.07 23.70 29.70
C ALA A 396 -31.16 23.40 30.90
N SER A 397 -29.94 23.95 30.96
CA SER A 397 -28.99 23.69 32.06
C SER A 397 -29.53 24.05 33.45
N PRO A 398 -30.19 25.21 33.66
CA PRO A 398 -30.81 25.54 34.96
C PRO A 398 -31.93 24.58 35.35
N LEU A 399 -32.72 24.08 34.38
CA LEU A 399 -33.79 23.11 34.62
C LEU A 399 -33.21 21.72 34.97
N LEU A 400 -32.12 21.33 34.32
CA LEU A 400 -31.39 20.10 34.62
C LEU A 400 -30.80 20.15 36.04
N GLU A 401 -30.17 21.27 36.41
CA GLU A 401 -29.65 21.52 37.77
C GLU A 401 -30.76 21.56 38.82
N LEU A 402 -31.92 22.15 38.51
CA LEU A 402 -33.10 22.15 39.39
C LEU A 402 -33.64 20.74 39.60
N SER A 403 -33.71 19.92 38.54
CA SER A 403 -34.17 18.53 38.64
C SER A 403 -33.23 17.68 39.51
N GLN A 404 -31.91 17.85 39.35
CA GLN A 404 -30.90 17.13 40.12
C GLN A 404 -30.90 17.57 41.59
N ASN A 405 -31.00 18.88 41.86
CA ASN A 405 -31.08 19.41 43.23
C ASN A 405 -32.37 19.01 43.96
N THR A 406 -33.51 18.99 43.26
CA THR A 406 -34.80 18.60 43.85
C THR A 406 -34.81 17.10 44.18
N THR A 407 -34.30 16.27 43.27
CA THR A 407 -34.16 14.82 43.48
C THR A 407 -33.21 14.52 44.64
N PHE A 408 -32.08 15.22 44.73
CA PHE A 408 -31.12 15.05 45.83
C PHE A 408 -31.68 15.50 47.19
N LYS A 409 -32.45 16.60 47.23
CA LYS A 409 -33.14 17.06 48.46
C LYS A 409 -34.21 16.07 48.93
N ILE A 410 -34.97 15.46 48.02
CA ILE A 410 -35.96 14.43 48.35
C ILE A 410 -35.26 13.18 48.92
N TYR A 411 -34.21 12.70 48.26
CA TYR A 411 -33.41 11.56 48.74
C TYR A 411 -32.80 11.81 50.12
N ARG A 412 -32.22 13.00 50.35
CA ARG A 412 -31.65 13.38 51.65
C ARG A 412 -32.70 13.44 52.76
N LYS A 413 -33.91 13.93 52.48
CA LYS A 413 -35.01 14.00 53.44
C LYS A 413 -35.58 12.62 53.77
N ALA A 414 -35.69 11.74 52.76
CA ALA A 414 -36.06 10.34 52.96
C ALA A 414 -35.02 9.59 53.81
N TYR A 415 -33.73 9.77 53.51
CA TYR A 415 -32.62 9.20 54.26
C TYR A 415 -32.58 9.68 55.72
N GLN A 416 -32.79 10.97 55.98
CA GLN A 416 -32.84 11.50 57.35
C GLN A 416 -34.02 10.94 58.17
N LYS A 417 -35.17 10.69 57.54
CA LYS A 417 -36.32 10.07 58.20
C LYS A 417 -36.11 8.58 58.48
N SER A 418 -35.40 7.85 57.63
CA SER A 418 -35.13 6.41 57.82
C SER A 418 -33.91 6.13 58.71
N LEU A 419 -33.03 7.11 58.91
CA LEU A 419 -31.80 6.99 59.72
C LEU A 419 -32.03 6.52 61.18
N PRO A 420 -33.05 6.97 61.92
CA PRO A 420 -33.32 6.49 63.28
C PRO A 420 -33.70 5.00 63.28
N LEU A 421 -34.47 4.57 62.27
CA LEU A 421 -34.91 3.20 62.09
C LEU A 421 -33.73 2.29 61.73
N LEU A 422 -32.86 2.72 60.81
CA LEU A 422 -31.61 2.04 60.49
C LEU A 422 -30.67 1.94 61.71
N ARG A 423 -30.60 2.97 62.55
CA ARG A 423 -29.84 2.94 63.81
C ARG A 423 -30.47 2.02 64.87
N ALA A 424 -31.79 1.84 64.86
CA ALA A 424 -32.49 0.90 65.73
C ALA A 424 -32.27 -0.55 65.28
N VAL A 425 -32.38 -0.82 63.98
CA VAL A 425 -32.06 -2.13 63.37
C VAL A 425 -30.60 -2.49 63.63
N ARG A 426 -29.65 -1.58 63.43
CA ARG A 426 -28.22 -1.81 63.72
C ARG A 426 -27.95 -2.10 65.20
N ARG A 427 -28.70 -1.47 66.13
CA ARG A 427 -28.63 -1.76 67.57
C ARG A 427 -29.22 -3.13 67.91
N TRP A 428 -30.29 -3.52 67.22
CA TRP A 428 -30.92 -4.84 67.36
C TRP A 428 -30.02 -5.97 66.84
N VAL A 429 -29.42 -5.81 65.66
CA VAL A 429 -28.44 -6.76 65.10
C VAL A 429 -27.25 -6.94 66.05
N LYS A 430 -26.70 -5.84 66.59
CA LYS A 430 -25.64 -5.90 67.62
C LYS A 430 -26.04 -6.61 68.91
N LYS A 431 -27.32 -6.59 69.28
CA LYS A 431 -27.85 -7.28 70.48
C LYS A 431 -28.09 -8.78 70.24
N LEU A 432 -28.30 -9.18 68.99
CA LEU A 432 -28.53 -10.57 68.58
C LEU A 432 -27.23 -11.32 68.27
N GLY A 433 -26.06 -10.67 68.35
CA GLY A 433 -24.76 -11.31 68.13
C GLY A 433 -24.51 -11.78 66.69
N LEU A 434 -25.25 -11.25 65.72
CA LEU A 434 -25.04 -11.46 64.28
C LEU A 434 -24.09 -10.41 63.69
#